data_AF-A0A946WZX3-F1
#
_entry.id   AF-A0A946WZX3-F1
#
_cell.length_a   1.000
_cell.length_b   1.000
_cell.length_c   1.000
_cell.angle_alpha   90.00
_cell.angle_beta   90.00
_cell.angle_gamma   90.00
#
_symmetry.space_group_name_H-M   'P 1'
#
loop_
_entity.id
_entity.type
_entity.pdbx_description
1 polymer ?
#
loop_
_entity_poly.entity_id
_entity_poly.type
_entity_poly.pdbx_seq_one_letter_code
_entity_poly.pdbx_strand_id
1 'polypeptide(L)'
;MNNKKKDAIPFDKALRIKKALKHLSSLNALVYRLSGGKLWNKWLGKYPIMILSVKGRKTGKTRNIPLIKVMKDEQPILVASMGGMPMNPTWYYNVASDNKVTIQIGKEKKYYLAKQVDEIVKNELWPIICSFYPDYKIYQDKTARNIPVFLCTLKTINQEWREWIDENIKRGCNPDEIYTILFNEGFNENNIQSEMGYRPKKNIINQTKIVPSTKENEIQNMVKKFKTTHKTIPSYTEVGFLKDKLNVHLVSKIRTFYNENQQHLKTEVVAGGYIETDSKQSASETIELTDDLRNEIHSSLLKKAESWSG
;
A
#
# COMPACT_ATOMS: atom_id res chain seq x y z
N MET A 1 18.61 43.15 17.51
CA MET A 1 19.11 42.88 16.14
C MET A 1 17.99 42.27 15.31
N ASN A 2 17.66 42.92 14.19
CA ASN A 2 16.53 42.63 13.31
C ASN A 2 16.64 41.23 12.66
N ASN A 3 15.84 40.26 13.12
CA ASN A 3 15.78 38.93 12.51
C ASN A 3 14.82 38.97 11.32
N LYS A 4 15.27 39.56 10.19
CA LYS A 4 14.54 39.46 8.92
C LYS A 4 14.50 37.98 8.52
N LYS A 5 13.37 37.31 8.74
CA LYS A 5 13.06 36.03 8.08
C LYS A 5 13.32 36.25 6.58
N LYS A 6 14.32 35.58 6.00
CA LYS A 6 14.54 35.62 4.56
C LYS A 6 13.27 35.13 3.89
N ASP A 7 12.67 35.95 3.03
CA ASP A 7 11.39 35.65 2.40
C ASP A 7 11.43 34.27 1.75
N ALA A 8 10.40 33.46 2.04
CA ALA A 8 10.24 32.14 1.44
C ALA A 8 10.23 32.28 -0.09
N ILE A 9 10.86 31.32 -0.79
CA ILE A 9 10.90 31.34 -2.25
C ILE A 9 9.46 31.38 -2.80
N PRO A 10 9.09 32.36 -3.64
CA PRO A 10 7.77 32.43 -4.26
C PRO A 10 7.40 31.14 -5.00
N PHE A 11 6.12 30.77 -4.95
CA PHE A 11 5.65 29.47 -5.41
C PHE A 11 5.92 29.21 -6.91
N ASP A 12 5.73 30.22 -7.75
CA ASP A 12 5.98 30.21 -9.20
C ASP A 12 7.46 29.97 -9.52
N LYS A 13 8.37 30.65 -8.81
CA LYS A 13 9.82 30.47 -8.93
C LYS A 13 10.22 29.07 -8.48
N ALA A 14 9.66 28.58 -7.37
CA ALA A 14 9.89 27.22 -6.88
C ALA A 14 9.43 26.15 -7.90
N LEU A 15 8.34 26.39 -8.63
CA LEU A 15 7.86 25.48 -9.67
C LEU A 15 8.82 25.38 -10.87
N ARG A 16 9.43 26.49 -11.28
CA ARG A 16 10.45 26.50 -12.34
C ARG A 16 11.71 25.75 -11.90
N ILE A 17 12.20 25.99 -10.69
CA ILE A 17 13.36 25.28 -10.13
C ILE A 17 13.06 23.78 -10.01
N LYS A 18 11.86 23.40 -9.57
CA LYS A 18 11.41 22.00 -9.51
C LYS A 18 11.53 21.30 -10.86
N LYS A 19 11.11 21.95 -11.95
CA LYS A 19 11.22 21.38 -13.31
C LYS A 19 12.67 21.16 -13.72
N ALA A 20 13.54 22.14 -13.50
CA ALA A 20 14.98 22.03 -13.82
C ALA A 20 15.67 20.93 -13.01
N LEU A 21 15.46 20.92 -11.68
CA LEU A 21 16.06 19.92 -10.77
C LEU A 21 15.66 18.50 -11.12
N LYS A 22 14.46 18.27 -11.67
CA LYS A 22 13.97 16.94 -12.04
C LYS A 22 14.91 16.25 -13.05
N HIS A 23 15.40 16.97 -14.05
CA HIS A 23 16.26 16.39 -15.09
C HIS A 23 17.66 16.09 -14.55
N LEU A 24 18.26 17.03 -13.82
CA LEU A 24 19.56 16.84 -13.18
C LEU A 24 19.54 15.69 -12.17
N SER A 25 18.48 15.64 -11.35
CA SER A 25 18.26 14.58 -10.37
C SER A 25 18.12 13.20 -11.02
N SER A 26 17.41 13.12 -12.14
CA SER A 26 17.25 11.87 -12.90
C SER A 26 18.58 11.41 -13.51
N LEU A 27 19.38 12.33 -14.05
CA LEU A 27 20.71 12.03 -14.59
C LEU A 27 21.66 11.56 -13.48
N ASN A 28 21.65 12.23 -12.32
CA ASN A 28 22.45 11.83 -11.18
C ASN A 28 22.11 10.42 -10.69
N ALA A 29 20.83 10.12 -10.51
CA ALA A 29 20.41 8.78 -10.13
C ALA A 29 20.83 7.72 -11.17
N LEU A 30 20.80 8.05 -12.46
CA LEU A 30 21.25 7.14 -13.52
C LEU A 30 22.75 6.85 -13.40
N VAL A 31 23.59 7.89 -13.35
CA VAL A 31 25.07 7.76 -13.23
C VAL A 31 25.47 7.02 -11.97
N TYR A 32 24.87 7.38 -10.82
CA TYR A 32 25.12 6.70 -9.56
C TYR A 32 24.79 5.20 -9.66
N ARG A 33 23.60 4.85 -10.17
CA ARG A 33 23.16 3.46 -10.27
C ARG A 33 24.04 2.63 -11.20
N LEU A 34 24.38 3.15 -12.38
CA LEU A 34 25.21 2.46 -13.37
C LEU A 34 26.65 2.25 -12.88
N SER A 35 27.17 3.18 -12.08
CA SER A 35 28.52 3.08 -11.51
C SER A 35 28.59 2.26 -10.20
N GLY A 36 27.46 1.70 -9.73
CA GLY A 36 27.41 1.02 -8.42
C GLY A 36 27.70 1.97 -7.26
N GLY A 37 27.30 3.24 -7.37
CA GLY A 37 27.44 4.29 -6.37
C GLY A 37 28.85 4.87 -6.21
N LYS A 38 29.71 4.70 -7.22
CA LYS A 38 31.06 5.28 -7.23
C LYS A 38 31.08 6.72 -7.75
N LEU A 39 30.29 7.01 -8.80
CA LEU A 39 30.24 8.31 -9.45
C LEU A 39 29.05 9.13 -8.95
N TRP A 40 29.25 10.44 -8.83
CA TRP A 40 28.27 11.43 -8.37
C TRP A 40 27.59 11.06 -7.04
N ASN A 41 28.38 10.40 -6.19
CA ASN A 41 27.92 9.86 -4.91
C ASN A 41 27.91 10.87 -3.76
N LYS A 42 28.23 12.13 -4.04
CA LYS A 42 28.21 13.22 -3.08
C LYS A 42 27.50 14.45 -3.65
N TRP A 43 26.64 15.04 -2.86
CA TRP A 43 26.07 16.36 -3.09
C TRP A 43 27.11 17.43 -2.73
N LEU A 44 27.33 18.39 -3.65
CA LEU A 44 28.36 19.44 -3.55
C LEU A 44 29.76 18.90 -3.22
N GLY A 45 30.09 17.69 -3.69
CA GLY A 45 31.38 17.03 -3.44
C GLY A 45 31.64 16.58 -1.99
N LYS A 46 30.74 16.90 -1.05
CA LYS A 46 30.94 16.68 0.38
C LYS A 46 30.00 15.64 0.98
N TYR A 47 28.69 15.77 0.75
CA TYR A 47 27.68 15.02 1.50
C TYR A 47 27.26 13.75 0.76
N PRO A 48 27.47 12.54 1.31
CA PRO A 48 27.09 11.31 0.64
C PRO A 48 25.60 11.27 0.29
N ILE A 49 25.27 10.65 -0.83
CA ILE A 49 23.88 10.44 -1.26
C ILE A 49 23.49 8.96 -1.23
N MET A 50 22.19 8.73 -1.15
CA MET A 50 21.52 7.46 -1.39
C MET A 50 20.48 7.62 -2.49
N ILE A 51 20.16 6.53 -3.19
CA ILE A 51 19.09 6.54 -4.20
C ILE A 51 17.84 5.90 -3.61
N LEU A 52 16.77 6.69 -3.52
CA LEU A 52 15.42 6.24 -3.21
C LEU A 52 14.72 5.81 -4.51
N SER A 53 14.30 4.55 -4.59
CA SER A 53 13.42 4.06 -5.67
C SER A 53 12.00 3.87 -5.14
N VAL A 54 11.02 4.49 -5.81
CA VAL A 54 9.60 4.45 -5.44
C VAL A 54 8.70 4.30 -6.67
N LYS A 55 7.52 3.69 -6.49
CA LYS A 55 6.50 3.59 -7.54
C LYS A 55 5.78 4.92 -7.69
N GLY A 56 5.71 5.49 -8.89
CA GLY A 56 5.00 6.74 -9.11
C GLY A 56 3.48 6.54 -8.99
N ARG A 57 2.83 7.16 -7.99
CA ARG A 57 1.41 6.92 -7.65
C ARG A 57 0.43 7.05 -8.82
N LYS A 58 0.70 7.97 -9.76
CA LYS A 58 -0.14 8.21 -10.94
C LYS A 58 0.25 7.35 -12.15
N THR A 59 1.51 6.94 -12.24
CA THR A 59 2.07 6.36 -13.48
C THR A 59 2.46 4.90 -13.35
N GLY A 60 2.54 4.34 -12.14
CA GLY A 60 3.10 3.02 -11.87
C GLY A 60 4.61 2.86 -12.12
N LYS A 61 5.23 3.77 -12.88
CA LYS A 61 6.67 3.72 -13.21
C LYS A 61 7.55 3.96 -11.99
N THR A 62 8.62 3.17 -11.86
CA THR A 62 9.69 3.37 -10.87
C THR A 62 10.40 4.70 -11.09
N ARG A 63 10.56 5.46 -10.01
CA ARG A 63 11.29 6.74 -9.98
C ARG A 63 12.47 6.59 -9.05
N ASN A 64 13.64 7.01 -9.51
CA ASN A 64 14.88 7.00 -8.73
C ASN A 64 15.22 8.44 -8.35
N ILE A 65 15.33 8.71 -7.06
CA ILE A 65 15.55 10.06 -6.52
C ILE A 65 16.83 10.02 -5.66
N PRO A 66 17.87 10.78 -6.00
CA PRO A 66 19.01 10.99 -5.13
C PRO A 66 18.60 11.85 -3.94
N LEU A 67 18.90 11.38 -2.74
CA LEU A 67 18.71 12.08 -1.46
C LEU A 67 20.03 12.10 -0.70
N ILE A 68 20.22 13.09 0.19
CA ILE A 68 21.32 13.04 1.15
C ILE A 68 21.17 11.76 1.98
N LYS A 69 22.28 11.02 2.15
CA LYS A 69 22.32 9.82 3.00
C LYS A 69 22.24 10.28 4.46
N VAL A 70 21.16 9.92 5.12
CA VAL A 70 20.96 10.10 6.57
C VAL A 70 20.61 8.74 7.15
N MET A 71 21.29 8.34 8.22
CA MET A 71 21.13 7.04 8.86
C MET A 71 20.96 7.21 10.37
N LYS A 72 20.16 6.35 10.98
CA LYS A 72 20.10 6.12 12.43
C LYS A 72 20.04 4.61 12.65
N ASP A 73 20.97 4.05 13.43
CA ASP A 73 20.98 2.62 13.78
C ASP A 73 20.84 1.70 12.55
N GLU A 74 21.64 1.95 11.50
CA GLU A 74 21.57 1.25 10.19
C GLU A 74 20.26 1.42 9.40
N GLN A 75 19.31 2.22 9.89
CA GLN A 75 18.06 2.54 9.21
C GLN A 75 18.15 3.88 8.47
N PRO A 76 17.81 3.92 7.18
CA PRO A 76 17.75 5.17 6.43
C PRO A 76 16.65 6.11 6.92
N ILE A 77 16.91 7.42 6.86
CA ILE A 77 15.92 8.46 7.13
C ILE A 77 15.69 9.28 5.84
N LEU A 78 14.44 9.41 5.41
CA LEU A 78 14.07 10.23 4.24
C LEU A 78 13.59 11.60 4.70
N VAL A 79 14.20 12.67 4.19
CA VAL A 79 13.83 14.05 4.54
C VAL A 79 13.24 14.78 3.33
N ALA A 80 11.95 15.10 3.37
CA ALA A 80 11.21 15.75 2.29
C ALA A 80 11.40 17.28 2.27
N SER A 81 12.65 17.75 2.29
CA SER A 81 12.96 19.18 2.45
C SER A 81 12.85 20.00 1.16
N MET A 82 13.16 19.42 -0.01
CA MET A 82 13.19 20.14 -1.29
C MET A 82 13.85 21.54 -1.19
N GLY A 83 14.94 21.66 -0.43
CA GLY A 83 15.63 22.94 -0.22
C GLY A 83 14.85 23.99 0.58
N GLY A 84 13.86 23.60 1.38
CA GLY A 84 13.00 24.52 2.15
C GLY A 84 11.85 25.14 1.35
N MET A 85 11.64 24.69 0.10
CA MET A 85 10.52 25.18 -0.72
C MET A 85 9.16 24.97 -0.04
N PRO A 86 8.15 25.81 -0.34
CA PRO A 86 6.84 25.77 0.33
C PRO A 86 6.01 24.52 0.01
N MET A 87 6.47 23.67 -0.91
CA MET A 87 5.78 22.46 -1.35
C MET A 87 6.62 21.21 -1.09
N ASN A 88 5.94 20.08 -0.84
CA ASN A 88 6.59 18.79 -0.74
C ASN A 88 7.12 18.31 -2.12
N PRO A 89 8.25 17.57 -2.15
CA PRO A 89 8.75 16.96 -3.37
C PRO A 89 7.80 15.88 -3.89
N THR A 90 7.80 15.62 -5.19
CA THR A 90 6.84 14.65 -5.78
C THR A 90 6.98 13.24 -5.19
N TRP A 91 8.19 12.84 -4.79
CA TRP A 91 8.42 11.52 -4.18
C TRP A 91 7.72 11.36 -2.82
N TYR A 92 7.52 12.44 -2.07
CA TYR A 92 6.78 12.42 -0.79
C TYR A 92 5.41 11.77 -1.00
N TYR A 93 4.69 12.23 -2.03
CA TYR A 93 3.35 11.72 -2.33
C TYR A 93 3.35 10.29 -2.85
N ASN A 94 4.46 9.81 -3.44
CA ASN A 94 4.58 8.42 -3.86
C ASN A 94 4.78 7.51 -2.65
N VAL A 95 5.64 7.90 -1.70
CA VAL A 95 5.88 7.15 -0.46
C VAL A 95 4.65 7.15 0.44
N ALA A 96 3.95 8.29 0.52
CA ALA A 96 2.71 8.38 1.29
C ALA A 96 1.58 7.51 0.73
N SER A 97 1.58 7.20 -0.58
CA SER A 97 0.59 6.31 -1.19
C SER A 97 0.98 4.83 -1.13
N ASP A 98 2.28 4.53 -1.19
CA ASP A 98 2.83 3.17 -1.12
C ASP A 98 4.15 3.27 -0.35
N ASN A 99 4.14 2.75 0.88
CA ASN A 99 5.28 2.85 1.79
C ASN A 99 6.43 1.90 1.44
N LYS A 100 6.27 1.05 0.42
CA LYS A 100 7.31 0.15 -0.07
C LYS A 100 8.36 0.96 -0.83
N VAL A 101 9.56 1.01 -0.27
CA VAL A 101 10.68 1.75 -0.86
C VAL A 101 11.90 0.87 -1.02
N THR A 102 12.74 1.21 -1.98
CA THR A 102 14.07 0.62 -2.11
C THR A 102 15.12 1.70 -1.95
N ILE A 103 16.18 1.41 -1.22
CA ILE A 103 17.27 2.34 -0.96
C ILE A 103 18.57 1.70 -1.40
N GLN A 104 19.28 2.39 -2.29
CA GLN A 104 20.63 2.01 -2.72
C GLN A 104 21.67 2.94 -2.10
N ILE A 105 22.67 2.36 -1.44
CA ILE A 105 23.82 3.03 -0.86
C ILE A 105 25.06 2.31 -1.40
N GLY A 106 25.84 3.00 -2.23
CA GLY A 106 26.94 2.38 -2.96
C GLY A 106 26.44 1.26 -3.86
N LYS A 107 27.02 0.07 -3.67
CA LYS A 107 26.61 -1.16 -4.36
C LYS A 107 25.43 -1.86 -3.70
N GLU A 108 25.17 -1.57 -2.43
CA GLU A 108 24.15 -2.27 -1.67
C GLU A 108 22.76 -1.69 -1.98
N LYS A 109 21.79 -2.58 -2.21
CA LYS A 109 20.39 -2.24 -2.46
C LYS A 109 19.50 -3.03 -1.50
N LYS A 110 18.81 -2.33 -0.61
CA LYS A 110 17.94 -2.91 0.43
C LYS A 110 16.51 -2.39 0.29
N TYR A 111 15.56 -3.16 0.82
CA TYR A 111 14.11 -2.92 0.70
C TYR A 111 13.56 -2.56 2.06
N TYR A 112 12.71 -1.54 2.13
CA TYR A 112 12.24 -0.96 3.39
C TYR A 112 10.75 -0.61 3.32
N LEU A 113 10.15 -0.47 4.50
CA LEU A 113 8.89 0.21 4.72
C LEU A 113 9.17 1.60 5.29
N ALA A 114 8.75 2.65 4.58
CA ALA A 114 8.95 4.03 5.00
C ALA A 114 7.72 4.55 5.74
N LYS A 115 7.84 4.82 7.04
CA LYS A 115 6.77 5.39 7.86
C LYS A 115 7.06 6.85 8.15
N GLN A 116 6.12 7.74 7.85
CA GLN A 116 6.23 9.13 8.27
C GLN A 116 6.17 9.19 9.80
N VAL A 117 7.14 9.85 10.42
CA VAL A 117 7.18 10.01 11.87
C VAL A 117 6.33 11.22 12.28
N ASP A 118 5.79 11.16 13.50
CA ASP A 118 5.14 12.31 14.13
C ASP A 118 6.17 13.39 14.53
N GLU A 119 5.67 14.50 15.05
CA GLU A 119 6.49 15.64 15.41
C GLU A 119 7.42 15.37 16.60
N ILE A 120 7.01 14.55 17.56
CA ILE A 120 7.81 14.21 18.74
C ILE A 120 9.05 13.43 18.29
N VAL A 121 8.82 12.33 17.56
CA VAL A 121 9.90 11.50 17.02
C VAL A 121 10.74 12.30 16.02
N LYS A 122 10.13 13.15 15.20
CA LYS A 122 10.89 14.03 14.29
C LYS A 122 11.86 14.93 15.07
N ASN A 123 11.42 15.53 16.18
CA ASN A 123 12.26 16.43 16.98
C ASN A 123 13.46 15.69 17.58
N GLU A 124 13.28 14.44 18.00
CA GLU A 124 14.39 13.57 18.47
C GLU A 124 15.37 13.22 17.34
N LEU A 125 14.85 12.97 16.13
CA LEU A 125 15.68 12.64 14.95
C LEU A 125 16.38 13.87 14.37
N TRP A 126 15.89 15.08 14.62
CA TRP A 126 16.34 16.29 13.93
C TRP A 126 17.83 16.62 14.16
N PRO A 127 18.39 16.53 15.39
CA PRO A 127 19.82 16.69 15.61
C PRO A 127 20.68 15.72 14.79
N ILE A 128 20.24 14.45 14.68
CA ILE A 128 20.90 13.44 13.85
C ILE A 128 20.82 13.85 12.38
N ILE A 129 19.64 14.23 11.88
CA ILE A 129 19.47 14.69 10.49
C ILE A 129 20.41 15.86 10.16
N CYS A 130 20.52 16.84 11.05
CA CYS A 130 21.39 17.99 10.89
C CYS A 130 22.89 17.66 11.01
N SER A 131 23.28 16.61 11.73
CA SER A 131 24.69 16.19 11.80
C SER A 131 25.19 15.64 10.46
N PHE A 132 24.32 14.98 9.68
CA PHE A 132 24.64 14.54 8.31
C PHE A 132 24.63 15.70 7.31
N TYR A 133 23.71 16.66 7.46
CA TYR A 133 23.60 17.81 6.57
C TYR A 133 23.04 19.06 7.29
N PRO A 134 23.94 19.96 7.76
CA PRO A 134 23.56 21.11 8.57
C PRO A 134 22.56 22.07 7.92
N ASP A 135 22.57 22.16 6.59
CA ASP A 135 21.67 22.98 5.78
C ASP A 135 20.19 22.63 5.98
N TYR A 136 19.85 21.43 6.49
CA TYR A 136 18.46 21.11 6.85
C TYR A 136 17.89 22.07 7.90
N LYS A 137 18.71 22.58 8.83
CA LYS A 137 18.28 23.59 9.81
C LYS A 137 17.87 24.88 9.10
N ILE A 138 18.71 25.34 8.17
CA ILE A 138 18.42 26.52 7.34
C ILE A 138 17.14 26.32 6.53
N TYR A 139 16.88 25.11 6.04
CA TYR A 139 15.67 24.81 5.27
C TYR A 139 14.40 24.82 6.12
N GLN A 140 14.48 24.33 7.36
CA GLN A 140 13.39 24.39 8.34
C GLN A 140 13.08 25.83 8.72
N ASP A 141 14.10 26.65 8.98
CA ASP A 141 13.93 28.06 9.39
C ASP A 141 13.30 28.93 8.28
N LYS A 142 13.49 28.54 7.01
CA LYS A 142 13.00 29.28 5.83
C LYS A 142 11.61 28.86 5.35
N THR A 143 10.97 27.92 6.02
CA THR A 143 9.71 27.36 5.54
C THR A 143 8.68 27.31 6.66
N ALA A 144 7.43 27.67 6.33
CA ALA A 144 6.33 27.59 7.28
C ALA A 144 5.76 26.16 7.41
N ARG A 145 6.11 25.26 6.48
CA ARG A 145 5.62 23.88 6.51
C ARG A 145 6.44 23.02 7.47
N ASN A 146 5.77 22.09 8.14
CA ASN A 146 6.48 21.03 8.85
C ASN A 146 7.13 20.09 7.80
N ILE A 147 8.47 20.12 7.68
CA ILE A 147 9.21 19.27 6.73
C ILE A 147 9.00 17.79 7.09
N PRO A 148 8.38 16.96 6.22
CA PRO A 148 8.13 15.56 6.55
C PRO A 148 9.42 14.75 6.63
N VAL A 149 9.46 13.83 7.60
CA VAL A 149 10.55 12.88 7.83
C VAL A 149 9.97 11.47 7.84
N PHE A 150 10.64 10.53 7.17
CA PHE A 150 10.26 9.11 7.19
C PHE A 150 11.39 8.29 7.77
N LEU A 151 11.06 7.38 8.67
CA LEU A 151 11.95 6.33 9.14
C LEU A 151 11.74 5.07 8.31
N CYS A 152 12.82 4.49 7.80
CA CYS A 152 12.77 3.30 6.96
C CYS A 152 13.13 2.04 7.76
N THR A 153 12.15 1.20 8.03
CA THR A 153 12.38 -0.11 8.66
C THR A 153 12.66 -1.16 7.59
N LEU A 154 13.68 -2.00 7.80
CA LEU A 154 14.05 -3.04 6.84
C LEU A 154 12.87 -3.98 6.62
N LYS A 155 12.53 -4.24 5.35
CA LYS A 155 11.49 -5.21 5.00
C LYS A 155 12.09 -6.62 4.96
N THR A 156 11.70 -7.45 5.91
CA THR A 156 12.13 -8.84 6.05
C THR A 156 10.97 -9.81 5.92
N ILE A 157 11.24 -11.04 5.51
CA ILE A 157 10.25 -12.13 5.45
C ILE A 157 10.01 -12.59 6.90
N ASN A 158 8.86 -12.21 7.46
CA ASN A 158 8.44 -12.56 8.81
C ASN A 158 7.88 -14.00 8.86
N GLN A 159 7.46 -14.44 10.04
CA GLN A 159 6.92 -15.79 10.24
C GLN A 159 5.66 -16.07 9.40
N GLU A 160 4.73 -15.12 9.30
CA GLU A 160 3.52 -15.27 8.49
C GLU A 160 3.84 -15.51 7.01
N TRP A 161 4.81 -14.77 6.46
CA TRP A 161 5.26 -14.97 5.08
C TRP A 161 5.99 -16.30 4.90
N ARG A 162 6.74 -16.79 5.91
CA ARG A 162 7.36 -18.12 5.86
C ARG A 162 6.31 -19.22 5.81
N GLU A 163 5.30 -19.13 6.66
CA GLU A 163 4.17 -20.06 6.68
C GLU A 163 3.41 -20.04 5.35
N TRP A 164 3.17 -18.85 4.79
CA TRP A 164 2.56 -18.70 3.47
C TRP A 164 3.42 -19.34 2.36
N ILE A 165 4.74 -19.14 2.37
CA ILE A 165 5.66 -19.77 1.42
C ILE A 165 5.56 -21.30 1.53
N ASP A 166 5.68 -21.84 2.74
CA ASP A 166 5.65 -23.27 3.01
C ASP A 166 4.34 -23.91 2.58
N GLU A 167 3.22 -23.27 2.86
CA GLU A 167 1.90 -23.75 2.47
C GLU A 167 1.74 -23.81 0.95
N ASN A 168 2.15 -22.76 0.23
CA ASN A 168 2.03 -22.72 -1.23
C ASN A 168 2.99 -23.72 -1.91
N ILE A 169 4.19 -23.92 -1.37
CA ILE A 169 5.10 -24.98 -1.83
C ILE A 169 4.47 -26.36 -1.61
N LYS A 170 3.91 -26.64 -0.43
CA LYS A 170 3.22 -27.91 -0.11
C LYS A 170 2.03 -28.18 -1.02
N ARG A 171 1.30 -27.13 -1.43
CA ARG A 171 0.18 -27.21 -2.38
C ARG A 171 0.62 -27.43 -3.83
N GLY A 172 1.92 -27.46 -4.11
CA GLY A 172 2.47 -27.64 -5.46
C GLY A 172 2.32 -26.40 -6.35
N CYS A 173 2.18 -25.20 -5.76
CA CYS A 173 2.17 -23.95 -6.53
C CYS A 173 3.52 -23.73 -7.24
N ASN A 174 3.49 -23.07 -8.39
CA ASN A 174 4.70 -22.83 -9.19
C ASN A 174 5.69 -21.93 -8.42
N PRO A 175 6.94 -22.36 -8.18
CA PRO A 175 7.94 -21.56 -7.46
C PRO A 175 8.25 -20.20 -8.12
N ASP A 176 8.15 -20.11 -9.45
CA ASP A 176 8.34 -18.85 -10.17
C ASP A 176 7.22 -17.84 -9.86
N GLU A 177 5.99 -18.32 -9.63
CA GLU A 177 4.84 -17.49 -9.24
C GLU A 177 4.98 -17.01 -7.79
N ILE A 178 5.33 -17.91 -6.86
CA ILE A 178 5.59 -17.58 -5.46
C ILE A 178 6.71 -16.52 -5.37
N TYR A 179 7.82 -16.72 -6.09
CA TYR A 179 8.91 -15.77 -6.18
C TYR A 179 8.42 -14.40 -6.67
N THR A 180 7.60 -14.39 -7.72
CA THR A 180 7.08 -13.15 -8.33
C THR A 180 6.16 -12.40 -7.36
N ILE A 181 5.31 -13.11 -6.60
CA ILE A 181 4.46 -12.50 -5.57
C ILE A 181 5.33 -11.83 -4.50
N LEU A 182 6.32 -12.53 -3.95
CA LEU A 182 7.22 -11.98 -2.93
C LEU A 182 8.02 -10.78 -3.44
N PHE A 183 8.51 -10.86 -4.68
CA PHE A 183 9.23 -9.77 -5.32
C PHE A 183 8.34 -8.54 -5.53
N ASN A 184 7.09 -8.74 -5.97
CA ASN A 184 6.11 -7.66 -6.15
C ASN A 184 5.63 -7.09 -4.81
N GLU A 185 5.62 -7.89 -3.76
CA GLU A 185 5.47 -7.41 -2.40
C GLU A 185 6.67 -6.60 -1.93
N GLY A 186 7.79 -6.62 -2.65
CA GLY A 186 8.94 -5.76 -2.38
C GLY A 186 9.92 -6.36 -1.39
N PHE A 187 10.00 -7.70 -1.31
CA PHE A 187 11.09 -8.37 -0.62
C PHE A 187 12.38 -8.38 -1.47
N ASN A 188 13.53 -8.46 -0.78
CA ASN A 188 14.82 -8.54 -1.45
C ASN A 188 15.01 -9.90 -2.14
N GLU A 189 15.53 -9.90 -3.37
CA GLU A 189 15.76 -11.11 -4.17
C GLU A 189 16.59 -12.17 -3.45
N ASN A 190 17.68 -11.78 -2.79
CA ASN A 190 18.54 -12.73 -2.06
C ASN A 190 17.81 -13.33 -0.86
N ASN A 191 16.99 -12.53 -0.17
CA ASN A 191 16.20 -13.02 0.96
C ASN A 191 15.13 -14.00 0.47
N ILE A 192 14.42 -13.67 -0.62
CA ILE A 192 13.43 -14.57 -1.23
C ILE A 192 14.09 -15.90 -1.61
N GLN A 193 15.23 -15.86 -2.32
CA GLN A 193 15.93 -17.06 -2.76
C GLN A 193 16.42 -17.90 -1.58
N SER A 194 16.88 -17.26 -0.51
CA SER A 194 17.33 -17.94 0.70
C SER A 194 16.18 -18.61 1.44
N GLU A 195 15.05 -17.93 1.62
CA GLU A 195 13.88 -18.48 2.34
C GLU A 195 13.21 -19.61 1.54
N MET A 196 13.10 -19.45 0.22
CA MET A 196 12.48 -20.48 -0.64
C MET A 196 13.43 -21.63 -0.99
N GLY A 197 14.75 -21.49 -0.77
CA GLY A 197 15.75 -22.41 -1.32
C GLY A 197 15.71 -22.51 -2.85
N TYR A 198 15.19 -21.49 -3.54
CA TYR A 198 14.86 -21.51 -4.96
C TYR A 198 15.48 -20.33 -5.69
N ARG A 199 15.99 -20.55 -6.91
CA ARG A 199 16.47 -19.47 -7.79
C ARG A 199 15.62 -19.41 -9.07
N PRO A 200 14.99 -18.26 -9.36
CA PRO A 200 14.13 -18.11 -10.53
C PRO A 200 14.95 -18.08 -11.83
N LYS A 201 14.29 -18.41 -12.95
CA LYS A 201 14.88 -18.27 -14.29
C LYS A 201 15.15 -16.79 -14.62
N LYS A 202 16.27 -16.49 -15.28
CA LYS A 202 16.81 -15.12 -15.53
C LYS A 202 15.84 -14.06 -16.07
N ASN A 203 14.73 -14.44 -16.72
CA ASN A 203 13.84 -13.51 -17.44
C ASN A 203 12.52 -13.17 -16.73
N ILE A 204 12.27 -13.70 -15.53
CA ILE A 204 10.99 -13.50 -14.81
C ILE A 204 10.85 -12.07 -14.29
N ILE A 205 11.94 -11.47 -13.82
CA ILE A 205 11.95 -10.13 -13.19
C ILE A 205 11.66 -9.00 -14.20
N ASN A 206 11.89 -9.22 -15.50
CA ASN A 206 11.62 -8.24 -16.56
C ASN A 206 10.19 -8.30 -17.11
N GLN A 207 9.39 -9.29 -16.72
CA GLN A 207 7.98 -9.38 -17.11
C GLN A 207 7.12 -8.57 -16.13
N THR A 208 7.23 -7.23 -16.17
CA THR A 208 6.38 -6.27 -15.45
C THR A 208 4.92 -6.22 -15.94
N LYS A 209 4.37 -7.36 -16.36
CA LYS A 209 2.93 -7.59 -16.36
C LYS A 209 2.75 -8.89 -15.60
N ILE A 210 1.98 -8.84 -14.53
CA ILE A 210 1.32 -10.03 -14.00
C ILE A 210 0.61 -10.64 -15.21
N VAL A 211 1.23 -11.64 -15.83
CA VAL A 211 0.52 -12.56 -16.70
C VAL A 211 -0.11 -13.48 -15.68
N PRO A 212 -1.44 -13.42 -15.48
CA PRO A 212 -2.09 -14.31 -14.54
C PRO A 212 -1.68 -15.74 -14.91
N SER A 213 -1.50 -16.61 -13.92
CA SER A 213 -1.23 -18.03 -14.20
C SER A 213 -2.33 -18.59 -15.12
N THR A 214 -2.10 -19.70 -15.82
CA THR A 214 -3.15 -20.31 -16.66
C THR A 214 -4.45 -20.49 -15.88
N LYS A 215 -4.34 -20.95 -14.63
CA LYS A 215 -5.45 -21.11 -13.68
C LYS A 215 -6.11 -19.79 -13.30
N GLU A 216 -5.32 -18.74 -13.08
CA GLU A 216 -5.85 -17.43 -12.72
C GLU A 216 -6.49 -16.73 -13.93
N ASN A 217 -5.96 -16.92 -15.14
CA ASN A 217 -6.61 -16.51 -16.39
C ASN A 217 -7.93 -17.25 -16.60
N GLU A 218 -7.99 -18.55 -16.31
CA GLU A 218 -9.23 -19.33 -16.35
C GLU A 218 -10.26 -18.77 -15.37
N ILE A 219 -9.86 -18.50 -14.12
CA ILE A 219 -10.73 -17.89 -13.11
C ILE A 219 -11.19 -16.51 -13.55
N GLN A 220 -10.28 -15.65 -14.02
CA GLN A 220 -10.61 -14.30 -14.49
C GLN A 220 -11.52 -14.33 -15.73
N ASN A 221 -11.30 -15.27 -16.65
CA ASN A 221 -12.17 -15.48 -17.81
C ASN A 221 -13.55 -15.99 -17.38
N MET A 222 -13.62 -16.89 -16.40
CA MET A 222 -14.88 -17.35 -15.83
C MET A 222 -15.63 -16.22 -15.14
N VAL A 223 -14.94 -15.42 -14.31
CA VAL A 223 -15.50 -14.23 -13.64
C VAL A 223 -15.94 -13.18 -14.66
N LYS A 224 -15.15 -12.93 -15.70
CA LYS A 224 -15.49 -11.99 -16.77
C LYS A 224 -16.68 -12.50 -17.57
N LYS A 225 -16.73 -13.79 -17.90
CA LYS A 225 -17.88 -14.43 -18.58
C LYS A 225 -19.12 -14.29 -17.70
N PHE A 226 -19.03 -14.63 -16.41
CA PHE A 226 -20.10 -14.43 -15.44
C PHE A 226 -20.58 -12.96 -15.40
N LYS A 227 -19.67 -12.00 -15.23
CA LYS A 227 -20.00 -10.57 -15.22
C LYS A 227 -20.57 -10.06 -16.54
N THR A 228 -20.15 -10.62 -17.67
CA THR A 228 -20.64 -10.20 -19.00
C THR A 228 -22.03 -10.79 -19.26
N THR A 229 -22.24 -12.06 -18.93
CA THR A 229 -23.52 -12.76 -19.03
C THR A 229 -24.58 -12.12 -18.12
N HIS A 230 -24.19 -11.61 -16.96
CA HIS A 230 -25.08 -10.96 -15.99
C HIS A 230 -24.89 -9.43 -15.94
N LYS A 231 -24.29 -8.83 -16.97
CA LYS A 231 -24.05 -7.38 -17.06
C LYS A 231 -25.36 -6.61 -17.05
N THR A 232 -26.39 -7.23 -17.60
CA THR A 232 -27.79 -6.93 -17.38
C THR A 232 -28.34 -8.11 -16.59
N ILE A 233 -28.82 -7.88 -15.37
CA ILE A 233 -29.69 -8.85 -14.71
C ILE A 233 -30.96 -8.84 -15.56
N PRO A 234 -31.25 -9.89 -16.35
CA PRO A 234 -32.51 -9.92 -17.07
C PRO A 234 -33.63 -9.84 -16.02
N SER A 235 -34.68 -9.09 -16.31
CA SER A 235 -35.88 -9.16 -15.49
C SER A 235 -36.39 -10.59 -15.60
N TYR A 236 -36.09 -11.43 -14.60
CA TYR A 236 -36.57 -12.81 -14.54
C TYR A 236 -38.09 -12.85 -14.37
N THR A 237 -38.69 -11.70 -14.02
CA THR A 237 -40.14 -11.46 -13.99
C THR A 237 -40.46 -10.08 -14.57
N GLU A 238 -41.66 -9.91 -15.12
CA GLU A 238 -42.17 -8.62 -15.62
C GLU A 238 -42.26 -7.54 -14.51
N VAL A 239 -42.30 -7.95 -13.24
CA VAL A 239 -42.57 -7.09 -12.08
C VAL A 239 -41.27 -6.57 -11.42
N GLY A 240 -40.12 -7.18 -11.70
CA GLY A 240 -38.81 -6.80 -11.17
C GLY A 240 -38.61 -7.15 -9.69
N PHE A 241 -39.45 -6.62 -8.80
CA PHE A 241 -39.44 -6.90 -7.35
C PHE A 241 -40.83 -7.32 -6.86
N LEU A 242 -40.91 -8.41 -6.09
CA LEU A 242 -42.12 -8.79 -5.36
C LEU A 242 -42.03 -8.31 -3.92
N LYS A 243 -43.03 -7.52 -3.49
CA LYS A 243 -43.19 -7.13 -2.09
C LYS A 243 -44.24 -8.02 -1.43
N ASP A 244 -43.85 -8.73 -0.38
CA ASP A 244 -44.74 -9.59 0.40
C ASP A 244 -44.50 -9.37 1.91
N LYS A 245 -45.35 -9.96 2.76
CA LYS A 245 -45.26 -9.93 4.22
C LYS A 245 -44.94 -11.32 4.77
N LEU A 246 -44.03 -11.36 5.74
CA LEU A 246 -43.80 -12.53 6.57
C LEU A 246 -45.04 -12.79 7.44
N ASN A 247 -45.24 -14.05 7.80
CA ASN A 247 -46.28 -14.45 8.74
C ASN A 247 -46.10 -13.70 10.08
N VAL A 248 -47.17 -13.13 10.61
CA VAL A 248 -47.15 -12.31 11.83
C VAL A 248 -46.61 -13.08 13.04
N HIS A 249 -46.95 -14.37 13.16
CA HIS A 249 -46.45 -15.23 14.22
C HIS A 249 -44.95 -15.47 14.11
N LEU A 250 -44.45 -15.71 12.89
CA LEU A 250 -43.02 -15.86 12.64
C LEU A 250 -42.25 -14.57 12.92
N VAL A 251 -42.79 -13.41 12.54
CA VAL A 251 -42.19 -12.10 12.91
C VAL A 251 -42.13 -11.93 14.43
N SER A 252 -43.17 -12.35 15.15
CA SER A 252 -43.17 -12.32 16.62
C SER A 252 -42.08 -13.21 17.22
N LYS A 253 -41.90 -14.43 16.69
CA LYS A 253 -40.81 -15.34 17.10
C LYS A 253 -39.44 -14.72 16.85
N ILE A 254 -39.20 -14.16 15.66
CA ILE A 254 -37.92 -13.51 15.31
C ILE A 254 -37.62 -12.35 16.25
N ARG A 255 -38.60 -11.51 16.56
CA ARG A 255 -38.43 -10.38 17.49
C ARG A 255 -38.14 -10.85 18.92
N THR A 256 -38.83 -11.89 19.37
CA THR A 256 -38.61 -12.47 20.70
C THR A 256 -37.18 -13.03 20.80
N PHE A 257 -36.77 -13.83 19.82
CA PHE A 257 -35.40 -14.34 19.72
C PHE A 257 -34.37 -13.21 19.72
N TYR A 258 -34.56 -12.17 18.89
CA TYR A 258 -33.64 -11.04 18.82
C TYR A 258 -33.49 -10.35 20.18
N ASN A 259 -34.61 -10.04 20.86
CA ASN A 259 -34.60 -9.37 22.16
C ASN A 259 -33.91 -10.21 23.24
N GLU A 260 -34.13 -11.53 23.24
CA GLU A 260 -33.51 -12.45 24.20
C GLU A 260 -32.01 -12.66 23.95
N ASN A 261 -31.53 -12.44 22.73
CA ASN A 261 -30.17 -12.76 22.31
C ASN A 261 -29.30 -11.53 21.96
N GLN A 262 -29.74 -10.30 22.29
CA GLN A 262 -28.99 -9.07 22.00
C GLN A 262 -27.56 -9.08 22.55
N GLN A 263 -27.34 -9.74 23.69
CA GLN A 263 -26.01 -9.87 24.32
C GLN A 263 -25.02 -10.70 23.48
N HIS A 264 -25.50 -11.41 22.44
CA HIS A 264 -24.70 -12.25 21.55
C HIS A 264 -24.45 -11.62 20.17
N LEU A 265 -24.72 -10.31 20.02
CA LEU A 265 -24.38 -9.57 18.82
C LEU A 265 -22.88 -9.66 18.52
N LYS A 266 -22.55 -9.97 17.26
CA LYS A 266 -21.20 -10.03 16.74
C LYS A 266 -21.01 -8.97 15.67
N THR A 267 -19.86 -8.31 15.71
CA THR A 267 -19.43 -7.41 14.66
C THR A 267 -19.37 -8.13 13.32
N GLU A 268 -20.12 -7.67 12.33
CA GLU A 268 -20.06 -8.26 11.00
C GLU A 268 -18.75 -7.86 10.30
N VAL A 269 -18.00 -8.83 9.79
CA VAL A 269 -16.80 -8.59 9.00
C VAL A 269 -17.04 -9.09 7.59
N VAL A 270 -17.45 -8.20 6.70
CA VAL A 270 -17.63 -8.52 5.28
C VAL A 270 -16.29 -8.40 4.57
N ALA A 271 -15.75 -9.54 4.12
CA ALA A 271 -14.52 -9.56 3.33
C ALA A 271 -14.74 -8.86 1.97
N GLY A 272 -13.84 -7.96 1.57
CA GLY A 272 -13.79 -7.42 0.20
C GLY A 272 -13.94 -5.91 0.02
N GLY A 273 -13.98 -5.11 1.10
CA GLY A 273 -13.95 -3.64 0.98
C GLY A 273 -15.18 -3.03 0.30
N TYR A 274 -16.32 -3.73 0.34
CA TYR A 274 -17.58 -3.28 -0.26
C TYR A 274 -18.35 -2.26 0.60
N ILE A 275 -17.95 -2.08 1.86
CA ILE A 275 -18.57 -1.14 2.79
C ILE A 275 -17.47 -0.29 3.42
N GLU A 276 -17.46 1.01 3.12
CA GLU A 276 -16.63 2.01 3.79
C GLU A 276 -17.51 2.80 4.76
N THR A 277 -17.19 2.80 6.05
CA THR A 277 -17.82 3.67 7.05
C THR A 277 -16.89 4.83 7.39
N ASP A 278 -17.45 6.04 7.54
CA ASP A 278 -16.69 7.24 7.94
C ASP A 278 -16.12 7.15 9.37
N SER A 279 -16.53 6.15 10.15
CA SER A 279 -16.06 5.89 11.52
C SER A 279 -15.37 4.53 11.61
N LYS A 280 -14.38 4.40 12.50
CA LYS A 280 -13.63 3.14 12.78
C LYS A 280 -14.49 2.02 13.40
N GLN A 281 -15.81 2.16 13.46
CA GLN A 281 -16.73 1.14 13.96
C GLN A 281 -17.28 0.33 12.79
N SER A 282 -17.59 -0.94 13.04
CA SER A 282 -18.24 -1.78 12.03
C SER A 282 -19.60 -1.21 11.65
N ALA A 283 -19.94 -1.34 10.37
CA ALA A 283 -21.18 -0.82 9.81
C ALA A 283 -22.42 -1.59 10.28
N SER A 284 -22.24 -2.82 10.77
CA SER A 284 -23.33 -3.74 11.09
C SER A 284 -22.93 -4.79 12.13
N GLU A 285 -23.93 -5.30 12.83
CA GLU A 285 -23.85 -6.37 13.80
C GLU A 285 -24.82 -7.49 13.41
N THR A 286 -24.46 -8.73 13.72
CA THR A 286 -25.26 -9.92 13.39
C THR A 286 -25.49 -10.79 14.62
N ILE A 287 -26.60 -11.53 14.63
CA ILE A 287 -26.90 -12.59 15.60
C ILE A 287 -27.15 -13.86 14.80
N GLU A 288 -26.48 -14.94 15.18
CA GLU A 288 -26.69 -16.24 14.55
C GLU A 288 -28.03 -16.82 15.00
N LEU A 289 -28.94 -17.08 14.05
CA LEU A 289 -30.21 -17.74 14.34
C LEU A 289 -29.99 -19.23 14.65
N THR A 290 -30.82 -19.80 15.53
CA THR A 290 -30.89 -21.26 15.71
C THR A 290 -31.30 -21.94 14.41
N ASP A 291 -30.88 -23.20 14.24
CA ASP A 291 -31.22 -23.98 13.05
C ASP A 291 -32.74 -24.13 12.88
N ASP A 292 -33.48 -24.32 13.97
CA ASP A 292 -34.94 -24.42 13.95
C ASP A 292 -35.61 -23.15 13.42
N LEU A 293 -35.23 -21.98 13.94
CA LEU A 293 -35.81 -20.71 13.52
C LEU A 293 -35.41 -20.37 12.08
N ARG A 294 -34.17 -20.69 11.70
CA ARG A 294 -33.67 -20.55 10.33
C ARG A 294 -34.46 -21.42 9.35
N ASN A 295 -34.70 -22.68 9.69
CA ASN A 295 -35.47 -23.62 8.89
C ASN A 295 -36.94 -23.16 8.77
N GLU A 296 -37.56 -22.69 9.86
CA GLU A 296 -38.93 -22.16 9.84
C GLU A 296 -39.03 -20.94 8.91
N ILE A 297 -38.08 -20.00 8.97
CA ILE A 297 -38.00 -18.86 8.06
C ILE A 297 -37.86 -19.34 6.61
N HIS A 298 -36.90 -20.24 6.36
CA HIS A 298 -36.62 -20.78 5.04
C HIS A 298 -37.88 -21.42 4.44
N SER A 299 -38.52 -22.36 5.15
CA SER A 299 -39.74 -23.02 4.69
C SER A 299 -40.90 -22.05 4.45
N SER A 300 -41.01 -20.97 5.24
CA SER A 300 -42.06 -19.96 5.07
C SER A 300 -41.89 -19.12 3.78
N LEU A 301 -40.65 -18.94 3.33
CA LEU A 301 -40.30 -18.14 2.17
C LEU A 301 -40.13 -18.99 0.90
N LEU A 302 -39.77 -20.27 1.03
CA LEU A 302 -39.37 -21.15 -0.07
C LEU A 302 -40.39 -21.16 -1.20
N LYS A 303 -41.66 -21.54 -0.92
CA LYS A 303 -42.71 -21.59 -1.96
C LYS A 303 -42.97 -20.24 -2.62
N LYS A 304 -42.86 -19.14 -1.86
CA LYS A 304 -43.07 -17.78 -2.37
C LYS A 304 -41.91 -17.36 -3.28
N ALA A 305 -40.69 -17.70 -2.89
CA ALA A 305 -39.49 -17.46 -3.67
C ALA A 305 -39.48 -18.30 -4.96
N GLU A 306 -39.79 -19.59 -4.88
CA GLU A 306 -39.93 -20.50 -6.03
C GLU A 306 -41.02 -20.01 -7.00
N SER A 307 -42.21 -19.67 -6.48
CA SER A 307 -43.28 -19.13 -7.30
C SER A 307 -42.93 -17.79 -7.97
N TRP A 308 -42.05 -17.00 -7.37
CA TRP A 308 -41.62 -15.72 -7.92
C TRP A 308 -40.46 -15.86 -8.90
N SER A 309 -39.52 -16.76 -8.65
CA SER A 309 -38.35 -16.94 -9.52
C SER A 309 -38.67 -17.58 -10.87
N GLY A 310 -39.86 -18.18 -11.00
CA GLY A 310 -40.20 -19.08 -12.11
C GLY A 310 -39.50 -20.43 -11.95
#